data_AF-A0A815WZL9-F1
#
_entry.id   AF-A0A815WZL9-F1
#
_cell.length_a   1.000
_cell.length_b   1.000
_cell.length_c   1.000
_cell.angle_alpha   90.00
_cell.angle_beta   90.00
_cell.angle_gamma   90.00
#
_symmetry.space_group_name_H-M   'P 1'
#
loop_
_entity.id
_entity.type
_entity.pdbx_description
1 polymer ?
#
loop_
_entity_poly.entity_id
_entity_poly.type
_entity_poly.pdbx_seq_one_letter_code
_entity_poly.pdbx_strand_id
1 'polypeptide(L)'
;KGDVYSFSIILHEIIYRRGLFAINETSVAPKEIFLSIKSGNEIRPPFLGENTLFEIGNLMKRCWQEIPTDRPDFTSVFNTIKKLSKKYDNENLVDNLLQRMEQYTNNLEELVKERTNDYLVEKKKAEELLYRLLP
;
A
#
# COMPACT_ATOMS: atom_id res chain seq x y z
N LYS A 1 3.09 13.52 -9.57
CA LYS A 1 1.95 12.90 -8.83
C LYS A 1 2.27 11.43 -8.49
N GLY A 2 3.40 11.20 -7.80
CA GLY A 2 3.82 9.86 -7.37
C GLY A 2 3.01 9.37 -6.18
N ASP A 3 2.80 10.24 -5.19
CA ASP A 3 2.05 9.90 -3.97
C ASP A 3 0.60 9.50 -4.25
N VAL A 4 -0.03 10.11 -5.27
CA VAL A 4 -1.39 9.74 -5.71
C VAL A 4 -1.41 8.31 -6.27
N TYR A 5 -0.35 7.91 -6.98
CA TYR A 5 -0.20 6.53 -7.45
C TYR A 5 -0.01 5.58 -6.26
N SER A 6 0.91 5.89 -5.36
CA SER A 6 1.16 5.07 -4.17
C SER A 6 -0.11 4.93 -3.30
N PHE A 7 -0.88 6.00 -3.16
CA PHE A 7 -2.18 5.98 -2.49
C PHE A 7 -3.13 4.95 -3.10
N SER A 8 -3.25 4.88 -4.43
CA SER A 8 -4.11 3.86 -5.06
C SER A 8 -3.63 2.43 -4.87
N ILE A 9 -2.32 2.20 -4.81
CA ILE A 9 -1.75 0.88 -4.52
C ILE A 9 -2.11 0.46 -3.08
N ILE A 10 -1.97 1.38 -2.13
CA ILE A 10 -2.35 1.15 -0.73
C ILE A 10 -3.87 0.93 -0.60
N LEU A 11 -4.67 1.75 -1.29
CA LEU A 11 -6.13 1.63 -1.28
C LEU A 11 -6.57 0.26 -1.81
N HIS A 12 -5.91 -0.26 -2.85
CA HIS A 12 -6.14 -1.62 -3.35
C HIS A 12 -5.94 -2.67 -2.27
N GLU A 13 -4.79 -2.63 -1.58
CA GLU A 13 -4.45 -3.59 -0.52
C GLU A 13 -5.47 -3.56 0.63
N ILE A 14 -5.94 -2.37 1.01
CA ILE A 14 -6.95 -2.21 2.06
C ILE A 14 -8.29 -2.82 1.66
N ILE A 15 -8.69 -2.66 0.39
CA ILE A 15 -9.95 -3.21 -0.14
C ILE A 15 -9.90 -4.73 -0.14
N TYR A 16 -8.84 -5.32 -0.68
CA TYR A 16 -8.77 -6.76 -0.91
C TYR A 16 -8.27 -7.55 0.30
N ARG A 17 -7.60 -6.91 1.27
CA ARG A 17 -7.02 -7.55 2.47
C ARG A 17 -6.16 -8.77 2.14
N ARG A 18 -5.62 -8.79 0.93
CA ARG A 18 -4.70 -9.77 0.39
C ARG A 18 -3.53 -8.97 -0.16
N GLY A 19 -2.34 -9.57 -0.16
CA GLY A 19 -1.16 -8.92 -0.72
C GLY A 19 -1.42 -8.40 -2.14
N LEU A 20 -0.65 -7.39 -2.54
CA LEU A 20 -0.73 -6.83 -3.89
C LEU A 20 -0.62 -7.96 -4.93
N PHE A 21 -1.48 -7.94 -5.95
CA PHE A 21 -1.57 -8.95 -7.01
C PHE A 21 -2.06 -10.36 -6.60
N ALA A 22 -2.43 -10.60 -5.34
CA ALA A 22 -2.78 -11.94 -4.83
C ALA A 22 -4.24 -12.39 -5.08
N ILE A 23 -4.85 -12.00 -6.19
CA ILE A 23 -6.30 -12.22 -6.39
C ILE A 23 -6.65 -13.67 -6.74
N ASN A 24 -5.70 -14.49 -7.19
CA ASN A 24 -5.94 -15.88 -7.60
C ASN A 24 -4.95 -16.90 -7.00
N GLU A 25 -4.57 -16.76 -5.72
CA GLU A 25 -3.58 -17.61 -5.01
C GLU A 25 -2.15 -17.61 -5.60
N THR A 26 -1.95 -16.95 -6.74
CA THR A 26 -0.67 -16.74 -7.39
C THR A 26 -0.11 -15.40 -6.93
N SER A 27 0.83 -15.45 -5.99
CA SER A 27 1.63 -14.28 -5.62
C SER A 27 2.70 -14.07 -6.68
N VAL A 28 2.68 -12.93 -7.37
CA VAL A 28 3.74 -12.53 -8.29
C VAL A 28 4.89 -11.96 -7.48
N ALA A 29 6.12 -12.45 -7.70
CA ALA A 29 7.25 -11.97 -6.93
C ALA A 29 7.53 -10.49 -7.26
N PRO A 30 7.93 -9.63 -6.28
CA PRO A 30 8.22 -8.22 -6.54
C PRO A 30 9.23 -7.98 -7.67
N LYS A 31 10.20 -8.89 -7.81
CA LYS A 31 11.20 -8.86 -8.89
C LYS A 31 10.57 -9.04 -10.27
N GLU A 32 9.56 -9.91 -10.40
CA GLU A 32 8.87 -10.16 -11.66
C GLU A 32 8.00 -8.96 -12.05
N ILE A 33 7.33 -8.34 -11.06
CA ILE A 33 6.59 -7.09 -11.26
C ILE A 33 7.53 -6.01 -11.79
N PHE A 34 8.68 -5.82 -11.13
CA PHE A 34 9.68 -4.83 -11.56
C PHE A 34 10.20 -5.10 -12.97
N LEU A 35 10.56 -6.36 -13.28
CA LEU A 35 11.09 -6.73 -14.59
C LEU A 35 10.07 -6.47 -15.70
N SER A 36 8.80 -6.79 -15.46
CA SER A 36 7.76 -6.60 -16.45
C SER A 36 7.41 -5.10 -16.65
N ILE A 37 7.42 -4.29 -15.58
CA ILE A 37 7.34 -2.83 -15.70
C ILE A 37 8.52 -2.29 -16.54
N LYS A 38 9.74 -2.76 -16.28
CA LYS A 38 10.94 -2.36 -17.02
C LYS A 38 10.87 -2.74 -18.50
N SER A 39 10.18 -3.84 -18.83
CA SER A 39 9.90 -4.27 -20.21
C SER A 39 8.79 -3.46 -20.90
N GLY A 40 8.20 -2.46 -20.22
CA GLY A 40 7.16 -1.60 -20.76
C GLY A 40 5.74 -2.13 -20.58
N ASN A 41 5.53 -3.19 -19.80
CA ASN A 41 4.19 -3.67 -19.52
C ASN A 41 3.52 -2.85 -18.42
N GLU A 42 2.27 -2.47 -18.66
CA GLU A 42 1.42 -1.81 -17.67
C GLU A 42 0.83 -2.86 -16.71
N ILE A 43 1.61 -3.23 -15.69
CA ILE A 43 1.10 -4.08 -14.63
C ILE A 43 0.31 -3.23 -13.63
N ARG A 44 -0.92 -3.64 -13.31
CA ARG A 44 -1.75 -3.05 -12.24
C ARG A 44 -2.38 -4.14 -11.39
N PRO A 45 -2.51 -3.94 -10.07
CA PRO A 45 -3.22 -4.89 -9.22
C PRO A 45 -4.61 -5.21 -9.80
N PRO A 46 -5.01 -6.49 -9.88
CA PRO A 46 -6.29 -6.86 -10.45
C PRO A 46 -7.44 -6.19 -9.67
N PHE A 47 -8.51 -5.79 -10.35
CA PHE A 47 -9.71 -5.26 -9.68
C PHE A 47 -10.93 -6.00 -10.20
N LEU A 48 -11.50 -6.88 -9.38
CA LEU A 48 -12.63 -7.75 -9.74
C LEU A 48 -13.99 -7.04 -9.72
N GLY A 49 -14.07 -5.80 -9.26
CA GLY A 49 -15.29 -4.98 -9.39
C GLY A 49 -16.53 -5.58 -8.75
N GLU A 50 -16.58 -5.65 -7.42
CA GLU A 50 -17.80 -6.00 -6.70
C GLU A 50 -18.67 -4.74 -6.44
N ASN A 51 -19.99 -4.91 -6.57
CA ASN A 51 -21.01 -3.86 -6.67
C ASN A 51 -20.91 -2.72 -5.63
N THR A 52 -20.47 -3.00 -4.40
CA THR A 52 -20.43 -1.99 -3.33
C THR A 52 -19.21 -1.05 -3.43
N LEU A 53 -18.17 -1.44 -4.17
CA LEU A 53 -16.88 -0.72 -4.23
C LEU A 53 -16.52 -0.25 -5.65
N PHE A 54 -17.46 -0.33 -6.60
CA PHE A 54 -17.21 0.01 -7.99
C PHE A 54 -16.67 1.45 -8.16
N GLU A 55 -17.29 2.42 -7.48
CA GLU A 55 -16.86 3.82 -7.53
C GLU A 55 -15.50 4.07 -6.88
N ILE A 56 -15.18 3.35 -5.80
CA ILE A 56 -13.86 3.41 -5.16
C ILE A 56 -12.81 2.78 -6.08
N GLY A 57 -13.15 1.67 -6.75
CA GLY A 57 -12.32 1.07 -7.77
C GLY A 57 -12.05 1.99 -8.95
N ASN A 58 -13.03 2.76 -9.39
CA ASN A 58 -12.85 3.76 -10.45
C ASN A 58 -11.95 4.92 -9.99
N LEU A 59 -12.10 5.39 -8.75
CA LEU A 59 -11.19 6.38 -8.17
C LEU A 59 -9.76 5.86 -8.12
N MET A 60 -9.57 4.64 -7.61
CA MET A 60 -8.29 3.95 -7.56
C MET A 60 -7.67 3.84 -8.97
N LYS A 61 -8.48 3.48 -9.98
CA LYS A 61 -8.02 3.41 -11.38
C LYS A 61 -7.56 4.75 -11.94
N ARG A 62 -8.21 5.86 -11.56
CA ARG A 62 -7.79 7.21 -11.96
C ARG A 62 -6.50 7.64 -11.25
N CYS A 63 -6.26 7.16 -10.04
CA CYS A 63 -5.07 7.51 -9.25
C CYS A 63 -3.79 6.81 -9.74
N TRP A 64 -3.88 5.60 -10.33
CA TRP A 64 -2.72 4.86 -10.85
C TRP A 64 -2.50 4.96 -12.38
N GLN A 65 -3.02 6.02 -13.02
CA GLN A 65 -2.81 6.24 -14.46
C GLN A 65 -1.32 6.28 -14.80
N GLU A 66 -0.92 5.75 -15.95
CA GLU A 66 0.48 5.74 -16.36
C GLU A 66 1.01 7.18 -16.47
N ILE A 67 0.28 8.02 -17.19
CA ILE A 67 0.60 9.43 -17.38
C ILE A 67 0.34 10.20 -16.07
N PRO A 68 1.37 10.84 -15.45
CA PRO A 68 1.21 11.53 -14.17
C PRO A 68 0.25 12.71 -14.20
N THR A 69 0.02 13.36 -15.35
CA THR A 69 -0.90 14.50 -15.47
C THR A 69 -2.36 14.09 -15.32
N ASP A 70 -2.70 12.88 -15.78
CA ASP A 70 -4.07 12.35 -15.83
C ASP A 70 -4.57 11.90 -14.45
N ARG A 71 -3.64 11.72 -13.51
CA ARG A 71 -3.95 11.43 -12.11
C ARG A 71 -4.62 12.65 -11.46
N PRO A 72 -5.70 12.49 -10.69
CA PRO A 72 -6.28 13.60 -9.92
C PRO A 72 -5.28 14.13 -8.88
N ASP A 73 -5.51 15.36 -8.39
CA ASP A 73 -4.84 15.83 -7.18
C ASP A 73 -5.56 15.32 -5.92
N PHE A 74 -4.90 15.42 -4.76
CA PHE A 74 -5.48 14.94 -3.51
C PHE A 74 -6.75 15.69 -3.11
N THR A 75 -6.88 16.97 -3.46
CA THR A 75 -8.13 17.72 -3.24
C THR A 75 -9.30 17.05 -3.97
N SER A 76 -9.12 16.66 -5.23
CA SER A 76 -10.12 15.96 -6.03
C SER A 76 -10.39 14.54 -5.53
N VAL A 77 -9.36 13.82 -5.11
CA VAL A 77 -9.48 12.49 -4.49
C VAL A 77 -10.32 12.59 -3.21
N PHE A 78 -9.98 13.50 -2.30
CA PHE A 78 -10.69 13.71 -1.04
C PHE A 78 -12.16 14.07 -1.27
N ASN A 79 -12.43 15.00 -2.19
CA ASN A 79 -13.80 15.40 -2.53
C ASN A 79 -14.61 14.23 -3.12
N THR A 80 -13.96 13.35 -3.88
CA THR A 80 -14.61 12.15 -4.43
C THR A 80 -14.96 11.17 -3.32
N ILE A 81 -14.02 10.87 -2.41
CA ILE A 81 -14.24 9.97 -1.27
C ILE A 81 -15.37 10.51 -0.37
N LYS A 82 -15.36 11.81 -0.05
CA LYS A 82 -16.40 12.45 0.76
C LYS A 82 -17.79 12.34 0.11
N LYS A 83 -17.89 12.51 -1.20
CA LYS A 83 -19.14 12.32 -1.96
C LYS A 83 -19.61 10.88 -1.92
N LEU A 84 -18.70 9.92 -2.04
CA LEU A 84 -19.04 8.49 -1.94
C LEU A 84 -19.52 8.13 -0.53
N SER A 85 -18.83 8.58 0.52
CA SER A 85 -19.25 8.40 1.92
C SER A 85 -20.68 8.84 2.15
N LYS A 86 -21.04 10.03 1.66
CA LYS A 86 -22.38 10.60 1.80
C LYS A 86 -23.43 9.90 0.95
N LYS A 87 -23.07 9.37 -0.23
CA LYS A 87 -23.99 8.69 -1.15
C LYS A 87 -24.51 7.37 -0.59
N TYR A 88 -23.69 6.64 0.16
CA TYR A 88 -24.04 5.30 0.63
C TYR A 88 -24.50 5.25 2.10
N ASP A 89 -24.60 6.39 2.81
CA ASP A 89 -24.75 6.42 4.27
C ASP A 89 -23.75 5.48 4.98
N ASN A 90 -22.62 5.24 4.31
CA ASN A 90 -21.57 4.33 4.73
C ASN A 90 -20.48 5.13 5.45
N GLU A 91 -20.85 5.91 6.47
CA GLU A 91 -19.87 6.45 7.43
C GLU A 91 -18.96 5.30 7.91
N ASN A 92 -19.57 4.15 8.19
CA ASN A 92 -18.88 2.91 8.53
C ASN A 92 -17.84 2.42 7.50
N LEU A 93 -17.99 2.61 6.19
CA LEU A 93 -16.98 2.10 5.24
C LEU A 93 -15.75 3.00 5.22
N VAL A 94 -15.95 4.31 5.11
CA VAL A 94 -14.82 5.26 5.04
C VAL A 94 -14.12 5.36 6.38
N ASP A 95 -14.87 5.38 7.49
CA ASP A 95 -14.29 5.36 8.84
C ASP A 95 -13.58 4.04 9.11
N ASN A 96 -14.11 2.91 8.63
CA ASN A 96 -13.41 1.64 8.72
C ASN A 96 -12.17 1.61 7.83
N LEU A 97 -12.18 2.19 6.62
CA LEU A 97 -10.98 2.33 5.79
C LEU A 97 -9.92 3.20 6.48
N LEU A 98 -10.32 4.32 7.09
CA LEU A 98 -9.44 5.22 7.83
C LEU A 98 -8.84 4.54 9.07
N GLN A 99 -9.66 3.90 9.88
CA GLN A 99 -9.23 3.11 11.04
C GLN A 99 -8.23 2.02 10.63
N ARG A 100 -8.45 1.39 9.47
CA ARG A 100 -7.54 0.37 8.93
C ARG A 100 -6.21 0.96 8.46
N MET A 101 -6.20 2.16 7.87
CA MET A 101 -4.97 2.86 7.51
C MET A 101 -4.14 3.20 8.75
N GLU A 102 -4.80 3.67 9.81
CA GLU A 102 -4.15 3.98 11.08
C GLU A 102 -3.52 2.73 11.71
N GLN A 103 -4.26 1.62 11.80
CA GLN A 103 -3.72 0.35 12.30
C GLN A 103 -2.54 -0.17 11.48
N TYR A 104 -2.61 -0.08 10.16
CA TYR A 104 -1.51 -0.51 9.30
C TYR A 104 -0.24 0.31 9.54
N THR A 105 -0.40 1.63 9.72
CA THR A 105 0.71 2.54 10.05
C THR A 105 1.35 2.15 11.38
N ASN A 106 0.55 1.91 12.42
CA ASN A 106 1.04 1.51 13.73
C ASN A 106 1.78 0.16 13.68
N ASN A 107 1.25 -0.82 12.95
CA ASN A 107 1.88 -2.13 12.80
C ASN A 107 3.23 -2.04 12.08
N LEU A 108 3.34 -1.18 11.05
CA LEU A 108 4.60 -0.95 10.35
C LEU A 108 5.63 -0.27 11.25
N GLU A 109 5.21 0.71 12.04
CA GLU A 109 6.09 1.37 13.02
C GLU A 109 6.61 0.38 14.07
N GLU A 110 5.74 -0.50 14.57
CA GLU A 110 6.11 -1.55 15.51
C GLU A 110 7.10 -2.54 14.90
N LEU A 111 6.85 -3.00 13.67
CA LEU A 111 7.74 -3.91 12.95
C LEU A 111 9.11 -3.27 12.68
N VAL A 112 9.15 -2.00 12.28
CA VAL A 112 10.41 -1.26 12.10
C VAL A 112 11.17 -1.16 13.42
N LYS A 113 10.48 -0.88 14.52
CA LYS A 113 11.07 -0.79 15.85
C LYS A 113 11.66 -2.13 16.31
N GLU A 114 10.94 -3.23 16.12
CA GLU A 114 11.39 -4.57 16.44
C GLU A 114 12.65 -4.94 15.64
N ARG A 115 12.61 -4.76 14.31
CA ARG A 115 13.76 -5.02 13.44
C ARG A 115 14.98 -4.16 13.77
N THR A 116 14.76 -2.92 14.18
CA THR A 116 15.83 -2.02 14.62
C THR A 116 16.45 -2.51 15.93
N ASN A 117 15.63 -3.00 16.86
CA ASN A 117 16.11 -3.55 18.13
C ASN A 117 16.94 -4.83 17.92
N ASP A 118 16.47 -5.76 17.08
CA ASP A 118 17.21 -6.97 16.74
C ASP A 118 18.57 -6.66 16.11
N TYR A 119 18.60 -5.70 15.19
CA TYR A 119 19.84 -5.21 14.60
C TYR A 119 20.82 -4.65 15.64
N LEU A 120 20.32 -3.85 16.59
CA LEU A 120 21.16 -3.29 17.67
C LEU A 120 21.72 -4.38 18.59
N VAL A 121 20.92 -5.39 18.92
CA VAL A 121 21.38 -6.54 19.73
C VAL A 121 22.48 -7.30 19.01
N GLU A 122 22.30 -7.61 17.73
CA GLU A 122 23.32 -8.35 16.98
C GLU A 122 24.58 -7.53 16.73
N LYS A 123 24.43 -6.23 16.46
CA LYS A 123 25.57 -5.31 16.39
C LYS A 123 26.37 -5.33 17.69
N LYS A 124 25.71 -5.26 18.85
CA LYS A 124 26.37 -5.29 20.16
C LYS A 124 27.13 -6.60 20.39
N LYS A 125 26.54 -7.75 20.04
CA LYS A 125 27.24 -9.05 20.14
C LYS A 125 28.47 -9.10 19.25
N ALA A 126 28.38 -8.57 18.02
CA ALA A 126 29.51 -8.49 17.12
C ALA A 126 30.63 -7.58 17.66
N GLU A 127 30.28 -6.43 18.25
CA GLU A 127 31.24 -5.52 18.89
C GLU A 127 31.90 -6.15 20.12
N GLU A 128 31.15 -6.87 20.96
CA GLU A 128 31.70 -7.60 22.11
C GLU A 128 32.67 -8.72 21.69
N LEU A 129 32.34 -9.45 20.61
CA LEU A 129 33.26 -10.44 20.03
C LEU A 129 34.52 -9.79 19.48
N LEU A 130 34.40 -8.64 18.80
CA LEU A 130 35.55 -7.88 18.32
C LEU A 130 36.46 -7.45 19.49
N TYR A 131 35.88 -6.97 20.58
CA TYR A 131 36.64 -6.56 21.78
C TYR A 131 37.40 -7.72 22.43
N ARG A 132 36.89 -8.96 22.32
CA ARG A 132 37.57 -10.17 22.80
C ARG A 132 38.68 -10.67 21.87
N LEU A 133 38.65 -10.27 20.60
CA LEU A 133 39.64 -10.65 19.58
C LEU A 133 40.78 -9.63 19.45
N LEU A 134 40.60 -8.42 19.98
CA LEU A 134 41.65 -7.42 20.10
C LEU A 134 42.57 -7.79 21.29
N PRO A 135 43.90 -7.89 21.08
CA PRO A 135 44.86 -8.22 22.14
C PRO A 135 45.02 -7.13 23.20
#